data_AF-A0A2R6B446-F1
#
_entry.id   AF-A0A2R6B446-F1
#
_cell.length_a   1.000
_cell.length_b   1.000
_cell.length_c   1.000
_cell.angle_alpha   90.00
_cell.angle_beta   90.00
_cell.angle_gamma   90.00
#
_symmetry.space_group_name_H-M   'P 1'
#
loop_
_entity.id
_entity.type
_entity.pdbx_description
1 polymer ?
#
loop_
_entity_poly.entity_id
_entity_poly.type
_entity_poly.pdbx_seq_one_letter_code
_entity_poly.pdbx_strand_id
1 'polypeptide(L)'
;MRHRYVVLLVLGVIAVSVLSSVVYTNVRVQRVSIEHSGYVDLANFLLSRNLVSFTSSNGENLSEVLATPRIGIVTAMPMEQAPILAAMDVYAVVNISGYEFFVGSIGGQQVVSVRSGEKEYAVTMATTLMDTFFNIRAALLSGTAGARDPNITVGDVVLGGYVVDKSSIHYYLGNSTYNYSEDAYTGVEVVNLTPMNGAIFGGVRFGAGCTL
;
A
#
# COMPACT_ATOMS: atom_id res chain seq x y z
N MET A 1 16.33 -24.06 19.25
CA MET A 1 16.36 -23.25 18.01
C MET A 1 14.92 -22.93 17.64
N ARG A 2 14.43 -21.73 17.94
CA ARG A 2 13.07 -21.28 17.60
C ARG A 2 13.21 -20.17 16.58
N HIS A 3 12.72 -20.39 15.36
CA HIS A 3 12.58 -19.33 14.36
C HIS A 3 11.62 -18.28 14.92
N ARG A 4 12.16 -17.09 15.18
CA ARG A 4 11.41 -15.89 15.55
C ARG A 4 11.18 -15.14 14.25
N TYR A 5 9.95 -15.17 13.75
CA TYR A 5 9.54 -14.31 12.65
C TYR A 5 9.38 -12.88 13.19
N VAL A 6 9.93 -11.93 12.45
CA VAL A 6 9.85 -10.49 12.70
C VAL A 6 8.60 -9.99 11.99
N VAL A 7 7.69 -9.33 12.71
CA VAL A 7 6.55 -8.61 12.13
C VAL A 7 6.74 -7.15 12.54
N LEU A 8 7.34 -6.38 11.65
CA LEU A 8 7.27 -4.92 11.71
C LEU A 8 6.02 -4.52 10.93
N LEU A 9 5.17 -3.70 11.55
CA LEU A 9 3.91 -3.24 10.99
C LEU A 9 4.04 -1.73 10.79
N VAL A 10 4.53 -1.31 9.63
CA VAL A 10 4.39 0.09 9.22
C VAL A 10 2.93 0.28 8.81
N LEU A 11 2.26 1.33 9.26
CA LEU A 11 0.94 1.74 8.76
C LEU A 11 1.14 3.10 8.12
N GLY A 12 1.44 3.12 6.81
CA GLY A 12 1.33 4.34 6.03
C GLY A 12 -0.14 4.58 5.69
N VAL A 13 -0.79 5.56 6.30
CA VAL A 13 -2.16 5.96 5.94
C VAL A 13 -2.07 6.93 4.78
N ILE A 14 -2.38 6.48 3.56
CA ILE A 14 -2.61 7.40 2.44
C ILE A 14 -4.08 7.85 2.51
N ALA A 15 -4.29 9.05 3.06
CA ALA A 15 -5.58 9.73 3.01
C ALA A 15 -5.74 10.43 1.65
N VAL A 16 -6.48 9.83 0.72
CA VAL A 16 -6.86 10.50 -0.53
C VAL A 16 -7.96 11.51 -0.22
N SER A 17 -7.57 12.78 -0.03
CA SER A 17 -8.52 13.88 0.10
C SER A 17 -9.19 14.12 -1.26
N VAL A 18 -10.51 13.95 -1.32
CA VAL A 18 -11.32 14.35 -2.47
C VAL A 18 -11.39 15.87 -2.52
N LEU A 19 -10.41 16.51 -3.17
CA LEU A 19 -10.47 17.93 -3.51
C LEU A 19 -10.47 18.09 -5.02
N SER A 20 -11.67 18.39 -5.50
CA SER A 20 -12.03 18.67 -6.87
C SER A 20 -11.20 19.83 -7.42
N SER A 21 -10.53 19.64 -8.56
CA SER A 21 -10.55 20.52 -9.74
C SER A 21 -9.46 20.08 -10.71
N VAL A 22 -9.84 19.34 -11.76
CA VAL A 22 -9.02 19.23 -12.97
C VAL A 22 -9.84 19.81 -14.12
N VAL A 23 -9.30 20.90 -14.67
CA VAL A 23 -9.79 21.53 -15.89
C VAL A 23 -9.41 20.64 -17.06
N TYR A 24 -10.38 19.95 -17.65
CA TYR A 24 -10.24 19.32 -18.95
C TYR A 24 -10.98 20.14 -20.01
N THR A 25 -10.27 20.41 -21.09
CA THR A 25 -10.74 21.08 -22.29
C THR A 25 -11.90 20.30 -22.94
N ASN A 26 -13.00 21.00 -23.21
CA ASN A 26 -14.11 20.63 -24.10
C ASN A 26 -14.61 19.17 -24.11
N VAL A 27 -14.86 18.61 -22.94
CA VAL A 27 -15.82 17.50 -22.79
C VAL A 27 -16.92 18.00 -21.85
N ARG A 28 -18.19 17.89 -22.26
CA ARG A 28 -19.32 18.25 -21.38
C ARG A 28 -19.21 17.39 -20.12
N VAL A 29 -18.89 18.03 -18.99
CA VAL A 29 -18.92 17.40 -17.67
C VAL A 29 -20.38 17.17 -17.31
N GLN A 30 -20.88 15.99 -17.64
CA GLN A 30 -22.10 15.49 -17.04
C GLN A 30 -21.74 15.10 -15.60
N ARG A 31 -22.45 15.66 -14.62
CA ARG A 31 -22.32 15.24 -13.22
C ARG A 31 -22.73 13.77 -13.15
N VAL A 32 -21.76 12.87 -13.14
CA VAL A 32 -21.99 11.45 -12.90
C VAL A 32 -22.20 11.30 -11.40
N SER A 33 -23.47 11.11 -11.00
CA SER A 33 -23.80 10.47 -9.74
C SER A 33 -23.01 9.17 -9.65
N ILE A 34 -22.37 8.86 -8.51
CA ILE A 34 -21.77 7.53 -8.28
C ILE A 34 -22.94 6.55 -8.16
N GLU A 35 -23.55 6.21 -9.29
CA GLU A 35 -24.57 5.22 -9.42
C GLU A 35 -23.90 3.87 -9.61
N HIS A 36 -24.51 2.84 -9.04
CA HIS A 36 -24.08 1.44 -9.13
C HIS A 36 -23.81 0.96 -10.58
N SER A 37 -24.20 1.73 -11.61
CA SER A 37 -23.95 1.46 -13.03
C SER A 37 -22.47 1.41 -13.41
N GLY A 38 -21.61 2.29 -12.86
CA GLY A 38 -20.21 2.37 -13.29
C GLY A 38 -19.39 1.10 -13.03
N TYR A 39 -19.58 0.48 -11.87
CA TYR A 39 -18.90 -0.77 -11.51
C TYR A 39 -19.47 -1.99 -12.24
N VAL A 40 -20.75 -1.96 -12.62
CA VAL A 40 -21.37 -3.01 -13.44
C VAL A 40 -20.76 -3.01 -14.84
N ASP A 41 -20.67 -1.83 -15.47
CA ASP A 41 -20.06 -1.68 -16.80
C ASP A 41 -18.58 -2.04 -16.77
N LEU A 42 -17.86 -1.62 -15.73
CA LEU A 42 -16.46 -1.99 -15.52
C LEU A 42 -16.28 -3.51 -15.37
N ALA A 43 -17.07 -4.15 -14.50
CA ALA A 43 -16.99 -5.60 -14.31
C ALA A 43 -17.26 -6.36 -15.61
N ASN A 44 -18.29 -5.95 -16.36
CA ASN A 44 -18.61 -6.53 -17.67
C ASN A 44 -17.47 -6.32 -18.68
N PHE A 45 -16.87 -5.13 -18.71
CA PHE A 45 -15.73 -4.84 -19.56
C PHE A 45 -14.54 -5.74 -19.22
N LEU A 46 -14.16 -5.84 -17.94
CA LEU A 46 -13.04 -6.66 -17.49
C LEU A 46 -13.23 -8.15 -17.81
N LEU A 47 -14.45 -8.67 -17.57
CA LEU A 47 -14.79 -10.06 -17.87
C LEU A 47 -14.83 -10.33 -19.38
N SER A 48 -15.47 -9.47 -20.17
CA SER A 48 -15.58 -9.65 -21.64
C SER A 48 -14.22 -9.60 -22.36
N ARG A 49 -13.24 -8.89 -21.77
CA ARG A 49 -11.88 -8.78 -22.29
C ARG A 49 -10.91 -9.78 -21.67
N ASN A 50 -11.38 -10.66 -20.76
CA ASN A 50 -10.57 -11.63 -20.03
C ASN A 50 -9.37 -10.97 -19.32
N LEU A 51 -9.60 -9.80 -18.72
CA LEU A 51 -8.59 -9.00 -18.01
C LEU A 51 -8.53 -9.31 -16.51
N VAL A 52 -9.53 -10.06 -16.01
CA VAL A 52 -9.68 -10.41 -14.60
C VAL A 52 -10.08 -11.87 -14.47
N SER A 53 -9.50 -12.56 -13.47
CA SER A 53 -10.04 -13.82 -12.96
C SER A 53 -10.68 -13.56 -11.60
N PHE A 54 -11.87 -14.08 -11.38
CA PHE A 54 -12.66 -13.82 -10.19
C PHE A 54 -13.20 -15.13 -9.60
N THR A 55 -13.09 -15.28 -8.29
CA THR A 55 -13.71 -16.38 -7.54
C THR A 55 -14.33 -15.82 -6.27
N SER A 56 -15.55 -16.25 -5.96
CA SER A 56 -16.31 -15.85 -4.78
C SER A 56 -16.95 -17.06 -4.11
N SER A 57 -16.93 -17.10 -2.78
CA SER A 57 -17.53 -18.15 -1.94
C SER A 57 -18.84 -17.73 -1.30
N ASN A 58 -19.13 -16.42 -1.22
CA ASN A 58 -20.36 -15.87 -0.63
C ASN A 58 -21.45 -15.54 -1.66
N GLY A 59 -21.18 -15.76 -2.96
CA GLY A 59 -22.13 -15.52 -4.05
C GLY A 59 -22.16 -14.07 -4.54
N GLU A 60 -21.32 -13.18 -4.00
CA GLU A 60 -21.19 -11.82 -4.52
C GLU A 60 -20.65 -11.82 -5.96
N ASN A 61 -21.20 -10.91 -6.76
CA ASN A 61 -20.74 -10.67 -8.12
C ASN A 61 -19.51 -9.75 -8.14
N LEU A 62 -18.74 -9.79 -9.23
CA LEU A 62 -17.55 -8.93 -9.35
C LEU A 62 -17.90 -7.44 -9.18
N SER A 63 -19.02 -6.96 -9.71
CA SER A 63 -19.44 -5.56 -9.57
C SER A 63 -19.68 -5.15 -8.11
N GLU A 64 -20.29 -6.01 -7.30
CA GLU A 64 -20.52 -5.81 -5.86
C GLU A 64 -19.19 -5.82 -5.10
N VAL A 65 -18.31 -6.75 -5.48
CA VAL A 65 -16.94 -6.84 -4.96
C VAL A 65 -16.11 -5.62 -5.34
N LEU A 66 -16.29 -4.98 -6.49
CA LEU A 66 -15.53 -3.78 -6.83
C LEU A 66 -16.14 -2.50 -6.20
N ALA A 67 -17.47 -2.44 -6.10
CA ALA A 67 -18.20 -1.26 -5.65
C ALA A 67 -18.20 -1.04 -4.13
N THR A 68 -18.10 -2.10 -3.32
CA THR A 68 -18.18 -2.00 -1.86
C THR A 68 -16.99 -1.22 -1.29
N PRO A 69 -17.19 -0.18 -0.46
CA PRO A 69 -16.11 0.59 0.15
C PRO A 69 -15.21 -0.27 1.05
N ARG A 70 -13.88 -0.22 0.86
CA ARG A 70 -12.91 -1.01 1.66
C ARG A 70 -11.66 -0.25 2.08
N ILE A 71 -10.95 -0.81 3.05
CA ILE A 71 -9.56 -0.49 3.34
C ILE A 71 -8.66 -1.40 2.51
N GLY A 72 -7.73 -0.82 1.76
CA GLY A 72 -6.71 -1.56 1.02
C GLY A 72 -5.49 -1.83 1.90
N ILE A 73 -4.95 -3.04 1.87
CA ILE A 73 -3.72 -3.42 2.57
C ILE A 73 -2.71 -3.98 1.57
N VAL A 74 -1.60 -3.29 1.40
CA VAL A 74 -0.50 -3.66 0.50
C VAL A 74 0.66 -4.19 1.31
N THR A 75 1.17 -5.36 0.94
CA THR A 75 2.33 -6.03 1.55
C THR A 75 3.28 -6.49 0.45
N ALA A 76 4.59 -6.58 0.66
CA ALA A 76 5.47 -7.06 -0.40
C ALA A 76 5.64 -8.57 -0.40
N MET A 77 5.94 -9.13 0.77
CA MET A 77 6.35 -10.52 0.87
C MET A 77 5.23 -11.41 1.42
N PRO A 78 5.19 -12.70 1.04
CA PRO A 78 4.17 -13.63 1.55
C PRO A 78 4.15 -13.72 3.08
N MET A 79 5.32 -13.65 3.72
CA MET A 79 5.42 -13.70 5.19
C MET A 79 4.84 -12.45 5.88
N GLU A 80 4.80 -11.30 5.20
CA GLU A 80 4.17 -10.08 5.70
C GLU A 80 2.65 -10.15 5.52
N GLN A 81 2.17 -10.77 4.44
CA GLN A 81 0.74 -10.93 4.16
C GLN A 81 0.07 -12.05 4.96
N ALA A 82 0.79 -13.13 5.25
CA ALA A 82 0.26 -14.31 5.95
C ALA A 82 -0.52 -13.99 7.24
N PRO A 83 -0.03 -13.15 8.18
CA PRO A 83 -0.79 -12.82 9.39
C PRO A 83 -2.06 -12.01 9.10
N ILE A 84 -2.07 -11.20 8.04
CA ILE A 84 -3.25 -10.44 7.62
C ILE A 84 -4.31 -11.41 7.08
N LEU A 85 -3.94 -12.30 6.17
CA LEU A 85 -4.86 -13.31 5.63
C LEU A 85 -5.39 -14.26 6.70
N ALA A 86 -4.57 -14.60 7.70
CA ALA A 86 -5.00 -15.42 8.83
C ALA A 86 -6.04 -14.72 9.73
N ALA A 87 -6.06 -13.38 9.74
CA ALA A 87 -7.04 -12.57 10.47
C ALA A 87 -8.24 -12.15 9.61
N MET A 88 -8.21 -12.42 8.30
CA MET A 88 -9.28 -12.07 7.36
C MET A 88 -10.27 -13.20 7.18
N ASP A 89 -11.56 -12.85 7.21
CA ASP A 89 -12.63 -13.67 6.66
C ASP A 89 -12.68 -13.45 5.14
N VAL A 90 -11.84 -14.17 4.40
CA VAL A 90 -11.73 -14.06 2.93
C VAL A 90 -12.92 -14.74 2.26
N TYR A 91 -13.65 -13.99 1.43
CA TYR A 91 -14.81 -14.50 0.68
C TYR A 91 -14.66 -14.37 -0.84
N ALA A 92 -13.70 -13.59 -1.33
CA ALA A 92 -13.43 -13.53 -2.76
C ALA A 92 -11.95 -13.29 -3.07
N VAL A 93 -11.54 -13.70 -4.27
CA VAL A 93 -10.22 -13.44 -4.83
C VAL A 93 -10.40 -12.87 -6.24
N VAL A 94 -9.77 -11.73 -6.49
CA VAL A 94 -9.75 -11.06 -7.79
C VAL A 94 -8.30 -11.03 -8.27
N ASN A 95 -8.00 -11.64 -9.41
CA ASN A 95 -6.69 -11.58 -10.04
C ASN A 95 -6.71 -10.56 -11.18
N ILE A 96 -5.87 -9.52 -11.09
CA ILE A 96 -5.73 -8.49 -12.12
C ILE A 96 -4.26 -8.38 -12.48
N SER A 97 -3.92 -8.63 -13.75
CA SER A 97 -2.55 -8.51 -14.26
C SER A 97 -1.50 -9.29 -13.45
N GLY A 98 -1.90 -10.44 -12.86
CA GLY A 98 -1.02 -11.29 -12.04
C GLY A 98 -0.96 -10.93 -10.56
N TYR A 99 -1.62 -9.86 -10.12
CA TYR A 99 -1.78 -9.52 -8.70
C TYR A 99 -3.06 -10.14 -8.15
N GLU A 100 -2.93 -10.86 -7.04
CA GLU A 100 -4.04 -11.48 -6.32
C GLU A 100 -4.53 -10.56 -5.21
N PHE A 101 -5.75 -10.07 -5.37
CA PHE A 101 -6.47 -9.28 -4.39
C PHE A 101 -7.40 -10.19 -3.60
N PHE A 102 -7.07 -10.42 -2.34
CA PHE A 102 -7.89 -11.15 -1.39
C PHE A 102 -8.90 -10.19 -0.77
N VAL A 103 -10.18 -10.48 -0.97
CA VAL A 103 -11.29 -9.64 -0.51
C VAL A 103 -11.99 -10.34 0.65
N GLY A 104 -12.19 -9.59 1.73
CA GLY A 104 -12.72 -10.14 2.96
C GLY A 104 -13.13 -9.06 3.95
N SER A 105 -13.22 -9.48 5.22
CA SER A 105 -13.36 -8.55 6.33
C SER A 105 -12.41 -8.89 7.49
N ILE A 106 -12.03 -7.88 8.26
CA ILE A 106 -11.29 -8.04 9.53
C ILE A 106 -12.10 -7.29 10.59
N GLY A 107 -12.59 -8.00 11.61
CA GLY A 107 -13.37 -7.37 12.68
C GLY A 107 -14.62 -6.63 12.17
N GLY A 108 -15.25 -7.14 11.10
CA GLY A 108 -16.41 -6.51 10.45
C GLY A 108 -16.08 -5.35 9.50
N GLN A 109 -14.83 -4.91 9.42
CA GLN A 109 -14.39 -3.90 8.46
C GLN A 109 -14.06 -4.55 7.11
N GLN A 110 -14.61 -4.01 6.02
CA GLN A 110 -14.32 -4.51 4.67
C GLN A 110 -12.88 -4.18 4.27
N VAL A 111 -12.14 -5.20 3.83
CA VAL A 111 -10.71 -5.12 3.52
C VAL A 111 -10.42 -5.81 2.20
N VAL A 112 -9.50 -5.24 1.43
CA VAL A 112 -8.84 -5.92 0.31
C VAL A 112 -7.33 -5.95 0.56
N SER A 113 -6.72 -7.13 0.50
CA SER A 113 -5.29 -7.33 0.69
C SER A 113 -4.62 -7.77 -0.60
N VAL A 114 -3.49 -7.16 -0.94
CA VAL A 114 -2.67 -7.54 -2.10
C VAL A 114 -1.20 -7.71 -1.70
N ARG A 115 -0.55 -8.68 -2.35
CA ARG A 115 0.89 -8.83 -2.31
C ARG A 115 1.52 -8.18 -3.54
N SER A 116 2.29 -7.11 -3.34
CA SER A 116 2.91 -6.35 -4.41
C SER A 116 4.24 -6.93 -4.90
N GLY A 117 5.01 -7.58 -4.03
CA GLY A 117 6.43 -7.80 -4.25
C GLY A 117 7.30 -6.63 -3.76
N GLU A 118 8.61 -6.86 -3.71
CA GLU A 118 9.60 -6.02 -2.99
C GLU A 118 10.04 -4.75 -3.71
N LYS A 119 9.71 -4.61 -4.99
CA LYS A 119 10.23 -3.50 -5.81
C LYS A 119 9.24 -2.36 -5.85
N GLU A 120 9.75 -1.13 -5.83
CA GLU A 120 8.95 0.10 -5.88
C GLU A 120 7.93 0.08 -7.02
N TYR A 121 8.34 -0.27 -8.24
CA TYR A 121 7.43 -0.37 -9.38
C TYR A 121 6.31 -1.39 -9.19
N ALA A 122 6.54 -2.45 -8.42
CA ALA A 122 5.57 -3.50 -8.15
C ALA A 122 4.56 -3.06 -7.09
N VAL A 123 5.01 -2.35 -6.05
CA VAL A 123 4.15 -1.68 -5.05
C VAL A 123 3.29 -0.62 -5.72
N THR A 124 3.88 0.22 -6.57
CA THR A 124 3.17 1.25 -7.34
C THR A 124 2.10 0.64 -8.23
N MET A 125 2.44 -0.43 -8.97
CA MET A 125 1.48 -1.13 -9.82
C MET A 125 0.33 -1.74 -9.01
N ALA A 126 0.64 -2.51 -7.95
CA ALA A 126 -0.38 -3.14 -7.11
C ALA A 126 -1.33 -2.11 -6.48
N THR A 127 -0.78 -1.00 -5.96
CA THR A 127 -1.56 0.08 -5.34
C THR A 127 -2.41 0.81 -6.37
N THR A 128 -1.87 1.08 -7.56
CA THR A 128 -2.63 1.72 -8.66
C THR A 128 -3.77 0.85 -9.13
N LEU A 129 -3.54 -0.46 -9.32
CA LEU A 129 -4.58 -1.41 -9.68
C LEU A 129 -5.66 -1.48 -8.58
N MET A 130 -5.26 -1.48 -7.31
CA MET A 130 -6.17 -1.45 -6.17
C MET A 130 -7.07 -0.22 -6.20
N ASP A 131 -6.49 0.97 -6.35
CA ASP A 131 -7.21 2.26 -6.36
C ASP A 131 -8.10 2.42 -7.61
N THR A 132 -7.66 1.89 -8.75
CA THR A 132 -8.38 2.00 -10.02
C THR A 132 -9.63 1.12 -10.05
N PHE A 133 -9.54 -0.10 -9.53
CA PHE A 133 -10.60 -1.11 -9.69
C PHE A 133 -11.51 -1.27 -8.48
N PHE A 134 -11.02 -1.00 -7.27
CA PHE A 134 -11.80 -1.15 -6.04
C PHE A 134 -12.21 0.22 -5.49
N ASN A 135 -13.35 0.27 -4.79
CA ASN A 135 -13.76 1.45 -4.03
C ASN A 135 -12.94 1.58 -2.72
N ILE A 136 -11.70 2.07 -2.84
CA ILE A 136 -10.78 2.22 -1.70
C ILE A 136 -11.09 3.51 -0.93
N ARG A 137 -11.20 3.40 0.40
CA ARG A 137 -11.39 4.52 1.33
C ARG A 137 -10.10 4.98 1.97
N ALA A 138 -9.16 4.05 2.14
CA ALA A 138 -7.82 4.28 2.64
C ALA A 138 -6.95 3.10 2.20
N ALA A 139 -5.68 3.37 1.90
CA ALA A 139 -4.68 2.34 1.66
C ALA A 139 -3.66 2.34 2.79
N LEU A 140 -3.31 1.14 3.24
CA LEU A 140 -2.31 0.86 4.26
C LEU A 140 -1.19 0.07 3.62
N LEU A 141 0.04 0.55 3.77
CA LEU A 141 1.22 -0.22 3.40
C LEU A 141 1.81 -0.83 4.66
N SER A 142 1.88 -2.15 4.71
CA SER A 142 2.37 -2.93 5.85
C SER A 142 3.56 -3.79 5.44
N GLY A 143 4.68 -3.63 6.15
CA GLY A 143 5.88 -4.41 5.90
C GLY A 143 7.01 -4.08 6.86
N THR A 144 8.15 -4.70 6.58
CA THR A 144 9.36 -4.60 7.41
C THR A 144 10.42 -3.65 6.86
N ALA A 145 11.18 -3.03 7.75
CA ALA A 145 12.03 -1.87 7.48
C ALA A 145 13.25 -1.82 8.41
N GLY A 146 14.31 -1.14 7.98
CA GLY A 146 15.51 -0.91 8.76
C GLY A 146 15.48 0.43 9.48
N ALA A 147 15.74 0.44 10.79
CA ALA A 147 15.81 1.67 11.57
C ALA A 147 17.10 2.46 11.29
N ARG A 148 16.99 3.80 11.16
CA ARG A 148 18.14 4.71 11.24
C ARG A 148 18.29 5.35 12.61
N ASP A 149 17.17 5.60 13.27
CA ASP A 149 17.18 6.11 14.63
C ASP A 149 17.70 5.02 15.59
N PRO A 150 18.81 5.27 16.31
CA PRO A 150 19.38 4.30 17.25
C PRO A 150 18.46 3.98 18.44
N ASN A 151 17.43 4.79 18.67
CA ASN A 151 16.43 4.54 19.71
C ASN A 151 15.34 3.56 19.28
N ILE A 152 15.26 3.24 17.98
CA ILE A 152 14.31 2.24 17.46
C ILE A 152 14.99 0.87 17.48
N THR A 153 14.36 -0.08 18.16
CA THR A 153 14.86 -1.43 18.36
C THR A 153 14.05 -2.46 17.57
N VAL A 154 14.63 -3.66 17.40
CA VAL A 154 13.95 -4.75 16.68
C VAL A 154 12.66 -5.14 17.42
N GLY A 155 11.53 -5.01 16.73
CA GLY A 155 10.20 -5.31 17.25
C GLY A 155 9.35 -4.07 17.54
N ASP A 156 9.94 -2.88 17.52
CA ASP A 156 9.19 -1.63 17.64
C ASP A 156 8.33 -1.40 16.39
N VAL A 157 7.12 -0.88 16.58
CA VAL A 157 6.17 -0.55 15.51
C VAL A 157 6.30 0.93 15.18
N VAL A 158 6.54 1.27 13.91
CA VAL A 158 6.73 2.66 13.48
C VAL A 158 5.59 3.06 12.54
N LEU A 159 4.96 4.19 12.85
CA LEU A 159 3.96 4.82 11.98
C LEU A 159 4.64 5.90 11.14
N GLY A 160 4.59 5.75 9.82
CA GLY A 160 5.15 6.75 8.91
C GLY A 160 4.24 7.99 8.86
N GLY A 161 4.77 9.14 9.29
CA GLY A 161 4.10 10.43 9.06
C GLY A 161 4.34 10.97 7.66
N TYR A 162 5.54 10.71 7.11
CA TYR A 162 5.98 11.20 5.82
C TYR A 162 6.86 10.14 5.15
N VAL A 163 6.81 10.10 3.82
CA VAL A 163 7.62 9.21 2.99
C VAL A 163 8.36 10.07 1.98
N VAL A 164 9.66 9.83 1.85
CA VAL A 164 10.52 10.46 0.84
C VAL A 164 11.21 9.38 0.04
N ASP A 165 11.46 9.66 -1.24
CA ASP A 165 12.15 8.70 -2.08
C ASP A 165 13.60 8.50 -1.61
N LYS A 166 14.11 7.28 -1.70
CA LYS A 166 15.47 6.94 -1.27
C LYS A 166 16.53 7.72 -2.08
N SER A 167 16.26 8.09 -3.34
CA SER A 167 17.20 8.87 -4.15
C SER A 167 17.33 10.32 -3.68
N SER A 168 16.39 10.80 -2.85
CA SER A 168 16.49 12.10 -2.16
C SER A 168 17.62 12.13 -1.12
N ILE A 169 18.18 10.97 -0.77
CA ILE A 169 19.25 10.86 0.21
C ILE A 169 20.60 10.89 -0.50
N HIS A 170 21.45 11.82 -0.10
CA HIS A 170 22.78 12.00 -0.69
C HIS A 170 23.70 10.82 -0.31
N TYR A 171 24.26 10.15 -1.32
CA TYR A 171 25.39 9.23 -1.18
C TYR A 171 26.64 9.96 -1.68
N TYR A 172 27.70 10.00 -0.89
CA TYR A 172 29.00 10.51 -1.34
C TYR A 172 30.03 9.38 -1.39
N LEU A 173 31.01 9.54 -2.27
CA LEU A 173 32.24 8.75 -2.22
C LEU A 173 32.95 9.12 -0.93
N GLY A 174 33.05 8.17 0.01
CA GLY A 174 33.85 8.33 1.22
C GLY A 174 35.34 8.46 0.90
N ASN A 175 36.21 8.34 1.90
CA ASN A 175 37.67 8.42 1.67
C ASN A 175 38.26 7.26 0.82
N SER A 176 37.43 6.32 0.37
CA SER A 176 37.83 5.09 -0.31
C SER A 176 37.11 4.98 -1.65
N THR A 177 37.88 4.80 -2.72
CA THR A 177 37.46 4.77 -4.13
C THR A 177 36.41 3.70 -4.48
N TYR A 178 36.14 2.75 -3.57
CA TYR A 178 35.24 1.62 -3.79
C TYR A 178 34.01 1.58 -2.85
N ASN A 179 33.90 2.51 -1.90
CA ASN A 179 32.85 2.47 -0.89
C ASN A 179 32.05 3.77 -0.91
N TYR A 180 30.78 3.67 -1.35
CA TYR A 180 29.80 4.72 -1.12
C TYR A 180 29.48 4.77 0.38
N SER A 181 29.64 5.94 0.99
CA SER A 181 29.24 6.19 2.37
C SER A 181 28.07 7.17 2.39
N GLU A 182 27.06 6.87 3.20
CA GLU A 182 25.93 7.76 3.43
C GLU A 182 26.30 8.83 4.47
N ASP A 183 25.65 10.00 4.38
CA ASP A 183 25.74 11.02 5.43
C ASP A 183 25.37 10.43 6.79
N ALA A 184 26.16 10.80 7.81
CA ALA A 184 25.86 10.46 9.19
C ALA A 184 24.44 10.93 9.53
N TYR A 185 23.66 10.08 10.19
CA TYR A 185 22.30 10.43 10.58
C TYR A 185 22.31 11.70 11.44
N THR A 186 21.86 12.82 10.88
CA THR A 186 21.87 14.13 11.54
C THR A 186 20.65 14.37 12.42
N GLY A 187 19.73 13.40 12.50
CA GLY A 187 18.45 13.53 13.20
C GLY A 187 17.35 14.21 12.38
N VAL A 188 17.64 14.69 11.17
CA VAL A 188 16.67 15.33 10.27
C VAL A 188 16.88 14.82 8.85
N GLU A 189 16.08 13.82 8.43
CA GLU A 189 16.08 13.35 7.03
C GLU A 189 15.08 14.12 6.15
N VAL A 190 14.11 14.84 6.73
CA VAL A 190 13.07 15.60 6.01
C VAL A 190 12.85 16.97 6.65
N VAL A 191 12.92 18.03 5.86
CA VAL A 191 12.75 19.43 6.30
C VAL A 191 11.29 19.86 6.08
N ASN A 192 10.71 20.67 7.00
CA ASN A 192 9.33 21.21 6.96
C ASN A 192 8.18 20.19 7.13
N LEU A 193 8.10 19.53 8.28
CA LEU A 193 6.99 18.66 8.64
C LEU A 193 6.22 19.21 9.85
N THR A 194 4.90 19.06 9.89
CA THR A 194 4.05 19.46 11.03
C THR A 194 3.68 18.22 11.85
N PRO A 195 4.24 18.04 13.06
CA PRO A 195 4.05 16.83 13.86
C PRO A 195 2.61 16.53 14.27
N MET A 196 2.27 15.25 14.34
CA MET A 196 1.22 14.79 15.26
C MET A 196 1.75 14.85 16.70
N ASN A 197 0.91 15.27 17.64
CA ASN A 197 1.28 15.43 19.05
C ASN A 197 1.75 14.09 19.65
N GLY A 198 2.99 14.03 20.16
CA GLY A 198 3.59 12.84 20.78
C GLY A 198 4.40 11.93 19.85
N ALA A 199 4.58 12.29 18.57
CA ALA A 199 5.40 11.50 17.64
C ALA A 199 6.91 11.66 17.93
N ILE A 200 7.65 10.54 17.98
CA ILE A 200 9.12 10.53 17.93
C ILE A 200 9.55 10.60 16.46
N PHE A 201 10.44 11.52 16.12
CA PHE A 201 10.93 11.71 14.76
C PHE A 201 12.20 10.89 14.54
N GLY A 202 12.05 9.81 13.77
CA GLY A 202 13.13 8.93 13.35
C GLY A 202 13.04 8.64 11.86
N GLY A 203 14.19 8.59 11.18
CA GLY A 203 14.28 8.06 9.83
C GLY A 203 14.14 6.54 9.84
N VAL A 204 13.33 6.00 8.94
CA VAL A 204 13.29 4.57 8.65
C VAL A 204 13.74 4.42 7.20
N ARG A 205 14.75 3.57 6.96
CA ARG A 205 15.20 3.29 5.60
C ARG A 205 14.83 1.91 5.16
N PHE A 206 14.40 1.85 3.92
CA PHE A 206 14.13 0.62 3.21
C PHE A 206 15.37 0.27 2.38
N GLY A 207 16.10 -0.73 2.85
CA GLY A 207 17.25 -1.33 2.16
C GLY A 207 16.83 -2.40 1.16
N ALA A 208 17.79 -2.98 0.42
CA ALA A 208 17.52 -4.15 -0.40
C ALA A 208 17.08 -5.32 0.50
N GLY A 209 15.82 -5.76 0.37
CA GLY A 209 15.19 -6.76 1.24
C GLY A 209 14.35 -6.18 2.39
N CYS A 210 14.21 -4.85 2.48
CA CYS A 210 13.16 -4.18 3.27
C CYS A 210 12.10 -3.63 2.32
N THR A 211 10.86 -3.64 2.79
CA THR A 211 9.70 -3.21 2.02
C THR A 211 9.33 -1.79 2.40
N LEU A 212 9.64 -0.82 1.53
CA LEU A 212 8.84 0.31 1.04
C LEU A 212 9.71 1.27 0.21
#